data_AF-A0A450YY23-F1
#
_entry.id   AF-A0A450YY23-F1
#
_cell.length_a   1.000
_cell.length_b   1.000
_cell.length_c   1.000
_cell.angle_alpha   90.00
_cell.angle_beta   90.00
_cell.angle_gamma   90.00
#
_symmetry.space_group_name_H-M   'P 1'
#
loop_
_entity.id
_entity.type
_entity.pdbx_description
1 polymer ?
#
loop_
_entity_poly.entity_id
_entity_poly.type
_entity_poly.pdbx_seq_one_letter_code
_entity_poly.pdbx_strand_id
1 'polypeptide(L)'
;MNREVFIELPVQRVECSECASVRQVNIPFTSPKRSYTKRFERYAWGLFRHMTIQDAARHLSVGWGTIKDIQARYLYRRFDKPKLSELRRIAIDEIYLGMHSGYPTIVMDLDSGAVVEVAEGNHAEALAPFWKR
;
A
#
# COMPACT_ATOMS: atom_id res chain seq x y z
N MET A 1 6.01 21.07 17.26
CA MET A 1 5.03 21.46 16.23
C MET A 1 5.61 21.11 14.87
N ASN A 2 4.92 20.30 14.08
CA ASN A 2 5.30 20.07 12.69
C ASN A 2 4.89 21.30 11.88
N ARG A 3 5.82 21.93 11.16
CA ARG A 3 5.52 23.13 10.36
C ARG A 3 5.17 22.70 8.95
N GLU A 4 4.05 23.17 8.44
CA GLU A 4 3.68 22.95 7.03
C GLU A 4 4.69 23.65 6.12
N VAL A 5 5.14 22.93 5.10
CA VAL A 5 6.09 23.42 4.10
C VAL A 5 5.51 23.14 2.72
N PHE A 6 5.30 24.21 1.96
CA PHE A 6 4.87 24.15 0.58
C PHE A 6 6.09 24.36 -0.34
N ILE A 7 6.15 23.60 -1.43
CA ILE A 7 7.17 23.72 -2.47
C ILE A 7 6.44 24.07 -3.76
N GLU A 8 6.70 25.26 -4.27
CA GLU A 8 6.22 25.70 -5.57
C GLU A 8 7.35 25.54 -6.60
N LEU A 9 7.06 24.85 -7.69
CA LEU A 9 8.03 24.59 -8.74
C LEU A 9 7.33 24.66 -10.10
N PRO A 10 7.85 25.43 -11.07
CA PRO A 10 7.39 25.33 -12.45
C PRO A 10 7.77 23.96 -13.03
N VAL A 11 6.77 23.13 -13.34
CA VAL A 11 7.02 21.82 -13.95
C VAL A 11 6.82 21.88 -15.46
N GLN A 12 7.87 21.56 -16.21
CA GLN A 12 7.82 21.55 -17.67
C GLN A 12 7.05 20.33 -18.20
N ARG A 13 6.28 20.53 -19.26
CA ARG A 13 5.68 19.47 -20.08
C ARG A 13 6.46 19.40 -21.39
N VAL A 14 6.92 18.20 -21.75
CA VAL A 14 7.70 17.95 -22.96
C VAL A 14 6.91 17.06 -23.90
N GLU A 15 6.96 17.35 -25.19
CA GLU A 15 6.37 16.53 -26.24
C GLU A 15 7.44 15.63 -26.85
N CYS A 16 7.13 14.35 -27.05
CA CYS A 16 8.02 13.43 -27.74
C CYS A 16 7.91 13.63 -29.25
N SER A 17 9.03 13.91 -29.93
CA SER A 17 9.08 14.12 -31.38
C SER A 17 8.73 12.88 -32.22
N GLU A 18 8.86 11.68 -31.66
CA GLU A 18 8.60 10.42 -32.39
C GLU A 18 7.13 9.96 -32.29
N CYS A 19 6.48 10.19 -31.14
CA CYS A 19 5.13 9.67 -30.88
C CYS A 19 4.10 10.75 -30.49
N ALA A 20 4.47 12.02 -30.54
CA ALA A 20 3.64 13.18 -30.16
C ALA A 20 3.06 13.13 -28.73
N SER A 21 3.52 12.21 -27.87
CA SER A 21 3.01 12.11 -26.49
C SER A 21 3.58 13.23 -25.61
N VAL A 22 2.70 13.95 -24.92
CA VAL A 22 3.08 15.00 -23.97
C VAL A 22 3.22 14.40 -22.57
N ARG A 23 4.37 14.62 -21.94
CA ARG A 23 4.71 14.08 -20.60
C ARG A 23 5.23 15.18 -19.70
N GLN A 24 4.97 15.04 -18.40
CA GLN A 24 5.58 15.91 -17.40
C GLN A 24 7.01 15.44 -17.12
N VAL A 25 7.96 16.38 -16.99
CA VAL A 25 9.33 16.02 -16.60
C VAL A 25 9.35 15.34 -15.23
N ASN A 26 10.25 14.38 -15.06
CA ASN A 26 10.40 13.67 -13.79
C ASN A 26 10.95 14.62 -12.71
N ILE A 27 10.27 14.68 -11.57
CA ILE A 27 10.70 15.46 -10.40
C ILE A 27 11.36 14.49 -9.41
N PRO A 28 12.68 14.58 -9.16
CA PRO A 28 13.40 13.55 -8.41
C PRO A 28 12.87 13.29 -6.99
N PHE A 29 12.30 14.32 -6.34
CA PHE A 29 11.86 14.27 -4.95
C PHE A 29 10.36 14.00 -4.76
N THR A 30 9.57 13.83 -5.83
CA THR A 30 8.14 13.46 -5.76
C THR A 30 7.88 12.15 -6.50
N SER A 31 6.74 11.53 -6.22
CA SER A 31 6.24 10.39 -7.00
C SER A 31 5.29 10.91 -8.10
N PRO A 32 5.23 10.28 -9.28
CA PRO A 32 4.32 10.71 -10.35
C PRO A 32 2.88 10.81 -9.86
N LYS A 33 2.18 11.87 -10.30
CA LYS A 33 0.77 12.16 -9.94
C LYS A 33 0.52 12.40 -8.44
N ARG A 34 1.55 12.74 -7.65
CA ARG A 34 1.43 13.04 -6.21
C ARG A 34 1.84 14.48 -5.91
N SER A 35 1.10 15.12 -5.00
CA SER A 35 1.33 16.49 -4.54
C SER A 35 2.27 16.59 -3.33
N TYR A 36 2.79 15.46 -2.83
CA TYR A 36 3.70 15.41 -1.69
C TYR A 36 5.07 14.82 -2.07
N THR A 37 6.07 15.10 -1.24
CA THR A 37 7.44 14.64 -1.45
C THR A 37 7.64 13.20 -0.96
N LYS A 38 8.66 12.51 -1.50
CA LYS A 38 9.12 11.20 -1.00
C LYS A 38 9.56 11.28 0.47
N ARG A 39 10.07 12.44 0.92
CA ARG A 39 10.45 12.68 2.31
C ARG A 39 9.22 12.75 3.22
N PHE A 40 8.17 13.44 2.78
CA PHE A 40 6.89 13.46 3.49
C PHE A 40 6.29 12.05 3.61
N GLU A 41 6.28 11.28 2.52
CA GLU A 41 5.80 9.89 2.52
C GLU A 41 6.56 9.02 3.53
N ARG A 42 7.89 9.13 3.58
CA ARG A 42 8.73 8.43 4.55
C ARG A 42 8.45 8.83 6.00
N TYR A 43 8.17 10.11 6.24
CA TYR A 43 7.80 10.58 7.58
C TYR A 43 6.45 10.00 8.00
N ALA A 44 5.44 10.04 7.13
CA ALA A 44 4.15 9.42 7.37
C ALA A 44 4.27 7.91 7.70
N TRP A 45 5.14 7.18 7.00
CA TRP A 45 5.41 5.77 7.30
C TRP A 45 5.90 5.53 8.73
N GLY A 46 6.78 6.39 9.24
CA GLY A 46 7.28 6.30 10.61
C GLY A 46 6.16 6.38 11.65
N LEU A 47 5.08 7.11 11.34
CA LEU A 47 3.95 7.28 12.24
C LEU A 47 3.04 6.05 12.31
N PHE A 48 2.99 5.21 11.27
CA PHE A 48 2.07 4.05 11.23
C PHE A 48 2.31 3.00 12.32
N ARG A 49 3.49 3.00 12.94
CA ARG A 49 3.80 2.13 14.08
C ARG A 49 3.32 2.67 15.42
N HIS A 50 2.92 3.93 15.47
CA HIS A 50 2.69 4.66 16.72
C HIS A 50 1.30 5.27 16.82
N MET A 51 0.55 5.37 15.72
CA MET A 51 -0.76 5.99 15.72
C MET A 51 -1.67 5.48 14.60
N THR A 52 -2.96 5.77 14.73
CA THR A 52 -3.97 5.42 13.73
C THR A 52 -3.82 6.25 12.46
N ILE A 53 -4.46 5.82 11.35
CA ILE A 53 -4.53 6.60 10.10
C ILE A 53 -5.12 8.00 10.38
N GLN A 54 -6.13 8.08 11.24
CA GLN A 54 -6.82 9.32 11.57
C GLN A 54 -5.91 10.26 12.36
N ASP A 55 -5.17 9.75 13.33
CA ASP A 55 -4.24 10.54 14.14
C ASP A 55 -3.04 11.00 13.32
N ALA A 56 -2.53 10.14 12.43
CA ALA A 56 -1.48 10.53 11.48
C ALA A 56 -1.96 11.63 10.52
N ALA A 57 -3.21 11.55 10.04
CA ALA A 57 -3.79 12.58 9.19
C ALA A 57 -3.92 13.93 9.91
N ARG A 58 -4.41 13.91 11.17
CA ARG A 58 -4.48 15.11 12.02
C ARG A 58 -3.09 15.68 12.32
N HIS A 59 -2.14 14.83 12.69
CA HIS A 59 -0.77 15.22 13.02
C HIS A 59 -0.02 15.83 11.83
N LEU A 60 -0.31 15.36 10.63
CA LEU A 60 0.30 15.83 9.39
C LEU A 60 -0.50 16.93 8.69
N SER A 61 -1.66 17.33 9.24
CA SER A 61 -2.58 18.29 8.62
C SER A 61 -2.96 17.94 7.17
N VAL A 62 -3.20 16.66 6.87
CA VAL A 62 -3.61 16.23 5.52
C VAL A 62 -4.87 15.38 5.56
N GLY A 63 -5.50 15.21 4.39
CA GLY A 63 -6.68 14.37 4.26
C GLY A 63 -6.41 12.92 4.67
N TRP A 64 -7.36 12.32 5.38
CA TRP A 64 -7.32 10.91 5.79
C TRP A 64 -7.04 9.96 4.62
N GLY A 65 -7.66 10.21 3.46
CA GLY A 65 -7.47 9.43 2.25
C GLY A 65 -6.01 9.42 1.76
N THR A 66 -5.29 10.52 1.90
CA THR A 66 -3.87 10.61 1.54
C THR A 66 -3.03 9.69 2.41
N ILE A 67 -3.26 9.69 3.72
CA ILE A 67 -2.54 8.82 4.67
C ILE A 67 -2.89 7.35 4.44
N LYS A 68 -4.18 7.04 4.24
CA LYS A 68 -4.63 5.68 3.90
C LYS A 68 -3.96 5.15 2.62
N ASP A 69 -3.93 5.95 1.56
CA ASP A 69 -3.31 5.58 0.29
C ASP A 69 -1.79 5.40 0.42
N ILE A 70 -1.11 6.22 1.22
CA ILE A 70 0.31 6.01 1.57
C ILE A 70 0.52 4.68 2.29
N GLN A 71 -0.32 4.36 3.28
CA GLN A 71 -0.23 3.12 4.04
C GLN A 71 -0.50 1.89 3.16
N ALA A 72 -1.56 1.92 2.36
CA ALA A 72 -1.93 0.83 1.47
C ALA A 72 -0.79 0.47 0.50
N ARG A 73 -0.16 1.48 -0.12
CA ARG A 73 1.00 1.25 -1.00
C ARG A 73 2.21 0.70 -0.27
N TYR A 74 2.46 1.16 0.96
CA TYR A 74 3.55 0.64 1.78
C TYR A 74 3.33 -0.85 2.08
N LEU A 75 2.12 -1.21 2.53
CA LEU A 75 1.76 -2.59 2.83
C LEU A 75 1.87 -3.47 1.59
N TYR A 76 1.33 -3.01 0.45
CA TYR A 76 1.46 -3.71 -0.82
C TYR A 76 2.94 -3.97 -1.16
N ARG A 77 3.78 -2.93 -1.19
CA ARG A 77 5.21 -3.10 -1.50
C ARG A 77 5.95 -4.04 -0.53
N ARG A 78 5.56 -4.04 0.75
CA ARG A 78 6.23 -4.82 1.79
C ARG A 78 5.83 -6.29 1.81
N PHE A 79 4.60 -6.60 1.39
CA PHE A 79 3.97 -7.90 1.59
C PHE A 79 3.42 -8.56 0.30
N ASP A 80 3.49 -7.92 -0.87
CA ASP A 80 2.99 -8.45 -2.17
C ASP A 80 3.67 -9.77 -2.60
N LYS A 81 4.84 -10.11 -2.04
CA LYS A 81 5.60 -11.32 -2.41
C LYS A 81 6.05 -12.08 -1.16
N PRO A 82 5.15 -12.81 -0.48
CA PRO A 82 5.51 -13.68 0.62
C PRO A 82 6.40 -14.83 0.12
N LYS A 83 7.39 -15.23 0.92
CA LYS A 83 8.23 -16.39 0.61
C LYS A 83 7.48 -17.67 0.96
N LEU A 84 7.18 -18.48 -0.04
CA LEU A 84 6.46 -19.75 0.14
C LEU A 84 7.38 -20.97 0.28
N SER A 85 8.66 -20.84 -0.11
CA SER A 85 9.62 -21.97 -0.17
C SER A 85 9.94 -22.63 1.17
N GLU A 86 9.71 -21.93 2.27
CA GLU A 86 10.01 -22.40 3.63
C GLU A 86 8.72 -22.79 4.41
N LEU A 87 7.56 -22.72 3.75
CA LEU A 87 6.27 -22.93 4.38
C LEU A 87 6.08 -24.42 4.73
N ARG A 88 5.94 -24.73 6.02
CA ARG A 88 5.77 -26.12 6.52
C ARG A 88 4.43 -26.35 7.18
N ARG A 89 3.95 -25.35 7.92
CA ARG A 89 2.72 -25.42 8.70
C ARG A 89 1.89 -24.19 8.38
N ILE A 90 0.68 -24.41 7.88
CA ILE A 90 -0.24 -23.33 7.56
C ILE A 90 -1.50 -23.40 8.42
N ALA A 91 -2.04 -22.23 8.73
CA ALA A 91 -3.40 -22.06 9.18
C ALA A 91 -4.23 -21.44 8.06
N ILE A 92 -5.42 -21.97 7.86
CA ILE A 92 -6.42 -21.42 6.95
C ILE A 92 -7.60 -21.02 7.82
N ASP A 93 -8.02 -19.75 7.71
CA ASP A 93 -9.12 -19.21 8.50
C ASP A 93 -9.96 -18.23 7.66
N GLU A 94 -11.20 -18.00 8.07
CA GLU A 94 -12.11 -17.04 7.45
C GLU A 94 -12.34 -15.85 8.38
N ILE A 95 -12.13 -14.64 7.88
CA ILE A 95 -12.40 -13.42 8.65
C ILE A 95 -13.57 -12.65 8.05
N TYR A 96 -14.52 -12.24 8.88
CA TYR A 96 -15.59 -11.36 8.43
C TYR A 96 -15.11 -9.90 8.39
N LEU A 97 -15.09 -9.29 7.20
CA LEU A 97 -14.70 -7.88 7.01
C LEU A 97 -15.88 -6.92 6.91
N GLY A 98 -17.11 -7.40 7.10
CA GLY A 98 -18.33 -6.60 7.03
C GLY A 98 -19.13 -6.81 5.75
N MET A 99 -20.33 -6.25 5.69
CA MET A 99 -21.35 -6.54 4.66
C MET A 99 -20.86 -6.34 3.22
N HIS A 100 -19.99 -5.36 2.97
CA HIS A 100 -19.50 -5.03 1.63
C HIS A 100 -18.28 -5.88 1.20
N SER A 101 -17.56 -6.47 2.16
CA SER A 101 -16.31 -7.19 1.90
C SER A 101 -16.41 -8.70 2.18
N GLY A 102 -17.47 -9.14 2.87
CA GLY A 102 -17.78 -10.55 3.08
C GLY A 102 -16.75 -11.27 3.95
N TYR A 103 -16.50 -12.53 3.59
CA TYR A 103 -15.61 -13.47 4.27
C TYR A 103 -14.46 -13.85 3.34
N PRO A 104 -13.34 -13.12 3.33
CA PRO A 104 -12.10 -13.62 2.74
C PRO A 104 -11.52 -14.78 3.53
N THR A 105 -10.96 -15.75 2.80
CA THR A 105 -10.13 -16.81 3.35
C THR A 105 -8.68 -16.34 3.43
N ILE A 106 -8.06 -16.48 4.60
CA ILE A 106 -6.67 -16.11 4.86
C ILE A 106 -5.84 -17.38 5.05
N VAL A 107 -4.69 -17.44 4.40
CA VAL A 107 -3.66 -18.45 4.67
C VAL A 107 -2.49 -17.78 5.40
N MET A 108 -2.09 -18.37 6.52
CA MET A 108 -1.00 -17.88 7.36
C MET A 108 0.05 -18.96 7.56
N ASP A 109 1.31 -18.55 7.58
CA ASP A 109 2.41 -19.36 8.10
C ASP A 109 2.30 -19.43 9.63
N LEU A 110 2.18 -20.64 10.18
CA LEU A 110 2.09 -20.86 11.63
C LEU A 110 3.43 -20.64 12.34
N ASP A 111 4.55 -20.69 11.63
CA ASP A 111 5.88 -20.52 12.23
C ASP A 111 6.22 -19.04 12.42
N SER A 112 6.00 -18.22 11.39
CA SER A 112 6.27 -16.77 11.45
C SER A 112 5.07 -15.90 11.83
N GLY A 113 3.85 -16.45 11.77
CA GLY A 113 2.61 -15.69 11.89
C GLY A 113 2.32 -14.77 10.70
N ALA A 114 3.06 -14.90 9.60
CA ALA A 114 2.87 -14.06 8.42
C ALA A 114 1.66 -14.53 7.61
N VAL A 115 0.83 -13.58 7.15
CA VAL A 115 -0.17 -13.84 6.11
C VAL A 115 0.55 -14.07 4.79
N VAL A 116 0.29 -15.21 4.15
CA VAL A 116 0.91 -15.62 2.88
C VAL A 116 -0.07 -15.63 1.71
N GLU A 117 -1.38 -15.63 1.99
CA GLU A 117 -2.43 -15.45 0.97
C GLU A 117 -3.69 -14.86 1.59
N VAL A 118 -4.39 -14.04 0.80
CA VAL A 118 -5.79 -13.66 1.05
C VAL A 118 -6.59 -13.96 -0.22
N ALA A 119 -7.58 -14.83 -0.12
CA ALA A 119 -8.46 -15.21 -1.22
C ALA A 119 -9.88 -14.67 -0.98
N GLU A 120 -10.54 -14.19 -2.04
CA GLU A 120 -11.92 -13.74 -1.97
C GLU A 120 -12.87 -14.95 -2.00
N GLY A 121 -13.69 -15.10 -0.95
CA GLY A 121 -14.66 -16.19 -0.81
C GLY A 121 -14.32 -17.17 0.32
N ASN A 122 -15.30 -18.03 0.64
CA ASN A 122 -15.35 -18.95 1.78
C ASN A 122 -15.39 -20.43 1.34
N HIS A 123 -14.83 -20.72 0.18
CA HIS A 123 -14.86 -22.06 -0.41
C HIS A 123 -13.44 -22.54 -0.72
N ALA A 124 -13.20 -23.85 -0.60
CA ALA A 124 -11.90 -24.46 -0.90
C ALA A 124 -11.39 -24.11 -2.31
N GLU A 125 -12.31 -23.86 -3.25
CA GLU A 125 -12.01 -23.41 -4.61
C GLU A 125 -11.33 -22.04 -4.68
N ALA A 126 -11.59 -21.14 -3.72
CA ALA A 126 -10.96 -19.82 -3.65
C ALA A 126 -9.44 -19.93 -3.45
N LEU A 127 -8.96 -21.03 -2.86
CA LEU A 127 -7.54 -21.32 -2.67
C LEU A 127 -6.89 -22.08 -3.83
N ALA A 128 -7.64 -22.45 -4.87
CA ALA A 128 -7.08 -23.14 -6.04
C ALA A 128 -5.86 -22.41 -6.67
N PRO A 129 -5.81 -21.06 -6.74
CA PRO A 129 -4.61 -20.35 -7.19
C PRO A 129 -3.41 -20.48 -6.24
N PHE A 130 -3.65 -20.55 -4.92
CA PHE A 130 -2.58 -20.71 -3.93
C PHE A 130 -1.87 -22.05 -4.06
N TRP A 131 -2.62 -23.13 -4.23
CA TRP A 131 -2.06 -24.49 -4.38
C TRP A 131 -1.24 -24.71 -5.65
N LYS A 132 -1.31 -23.79 -6.64
CA LYS A 132 -0.57 -23.89 -7.91
C LYS A 132 0.81 -23.21 -7.88
N ARG A 133 1.15 -22.49 -6.81
CA ARG A 133 2.39 -21.69 -6.69
C ARG A 133 3.57 -22.48 -6.15
#